data_AF-F6R544-F1
#
_entry.id   AF-F6R544-F1
#
_cell.length_a   1.000
_cell.length_b   1.000
_cell.length_c   1.000
_cell.angle_alpha   90.00
_cell.angle_beta   90.00
_cell.angle_gamma   90.00
#
_symmetry.space_group_name_H-M   'P 1'
#
loop_
_entity.id
_entity.type
_entity.pdbx_description
1 polymer ?
#
loop_
_entity_poly.entity_id
_entity_poly.type
_entity_poly.pdbx_seq_one_letter_code
_entity_poly.pdbx_strand_id
1 'polypeptide(L)'
;MLRRCSKLVVILSDEFLKNPDSQWSLNVGVSLDPGSKGKKIIPVIYKKITEPNLLAGINPCNRTRVLEDSWFWNSVIRSLGGVQDNK
;
A
#
# COMPACT_ATOMS: atom_id res chain seq x y z
N MET A 1 4.00 13.15 11.63
CA MET A 1 5.04 12.44 10.84
C MET A 1 4.66 12.26 9.37
N LEU A 2 3.42 11.86 9.03
CA LEU A 2 2.97 11.65 7.64
C LEU A 2 2.82 12.90 6.75
N ARG A 3 2.92 14.11 7.31
CA ARG A 3 2.63 15.37 6.60
C ARG A 3 3.54 15.67 5.41
N ARG A 4 4.77 15.15 5.38
CA ARG A 4 5.75 15.39 4.30
C ARG A 4 5.77 14.32 3.21
N CYS A 5 5.07 13.21 3.38
CA CYS A 5 5.07 12.10 2.42
C CYS A 5 3.96 12.29 1.38
N SER A 6 4.28 12.18 0.08
CA SER A 6 3.30 12.20 -1.01
C SER A 6 2.72 10.82 -1.34
N LYS A 7 3.36 9.75 -0.85
CA LYS A 7 2.93 8.36 -1.03
C LYS A 7 3.10 7.60 0.27
N LEU A 8 2.18 6.69 0.58
CA LEU A 8 2.20 5.87 1.77
C LEU A 8 2.10 4.40 1.39
N VAL A 9 3.16 3.64 1.68
CA VAL A 9 3.14 2.19 1.51
C VAL A 9 2.52 1.56 2.75
N VAL A 10 1.53 0.71 2.56
CA VAL A 10 0.81 0.04 3.65
C VAL A 10 0.97 -1.46 3.49
N ILE A 11 1.61 -2.09 4.47
CA ILE A 11 1.79 -3.54 4.47
C ILE A 11 0.51 -4.17 5.02
N LEU A 12 -0.19 -4.91 4.17
CA LEU A 12 -1.37 -5.67 4.53
C LEU A 12 -0.94 -7.01 5.13
N SER A 13 -1.14 -7.14 6.44
CA SER A 13 -0.99 -8.38 7.21
C SER A 13 -2.32 -8.74 7.86
N ASP A 14 -2.50 -10.01 8.26
CA ASP A 14 -3.71 -10.41 8.98
C ASP A 14 -3.91 -9.62 10.28
N GLU A 15 -2.83 -9.27 10.98
CA GLU A 15 -2.90 -8.43 12.19
C GLU A 15 -3.39 -7.03 11.88
N PHE A 16 -2.92 -6.43 10.79
CA PHE A 16 -3.39 -5.12 10.33
C PHE A 16 -4.88 -5.16 9.95
N LEU A 17 -5.32 -6.25 9.31
CA LEU A 17 -6.71 -6.45 8.89
C LEU A 17 -7.64 -6.85 10.03
N LYS A 18 -7.12 -7.42 11.12
CA LYS A 18 -7.90 -7.75 12.32
C LYS A 18 -8.03 -6.59 13.30
N ASN A 19 -7.19 -5.56 13.17
CA ASN A 19 -7.23 -4.39 14.05
C ASN A 19 -8.06 -3.24 13.42
N PRO A 20 -9.30 -3.00 13.88
CA PRO A 20 -10.16 -1.94 13.35
C PRO A 20 -9.60 -0.53 13.61
N ASP A 21 -8.87 -0.32 14.71
CA ASP A 21 -8.28 0.98 15.03
C ASP A 21 -7.18 1.37 14.03
N SER A 22 -6.43 0.37 13.55
CA SER A 22 -5.42 0.57 12.50
C SER A 22 -6.05 0.99 11.18
N GLN A 23 -7.20 0.41 10.83
CA GLN A 23 -7.93 0.72 9.59
C GLN A 23 -8.58 2.09 9.65
N TRP A 24 -9.23 2.40 10.77
CA TRP A 24 -9.83 3.71 11.02
C TRP A 24 -8.75 4.79 10.94
N SER A 25 -7.62 4.59 11.63
CA SER A 25 -6.50 5.55 11.61
C SER A 25 -5.96 5.78 10.19
N LEU A 26 -5.96 4.75 9.34
CA LEU A 26 -5.47 4.86 7.96
C LEU A 26 -6.45 5.62 7.07
N ASN A 27 -7.75 5.30 7.15
CA ASN A 27 -8.81 5.99 6.40
C ASN A 27 -8.96 7.46 6.84
N VAL A 28 -8.90 7.70 8.15
CA VAL A 28 -8.98 9.04 8.74
C VAL A 28 -7.73 9.85 8.46
N GLY A 29 -6.54 9.26 8.59
CA GLY A 29 -5.27 9.92 8.27
C GLY A 29 -5.17 10.34 6.79
N VAL A 30 -5.80 9.59 5.90
CA VAL A 30 -5.90 9.93 4.47
C VAL A 30 -6.99 10.97 4.24
N SER A 31 -8.14 10.89 4.90
CA SER A 31 -9.25 11.82 4.64
C SER A 31 -9.04 13.21 5.27
N LEU A 32 -8.39 13.29 6.43
CA LEU A 32 -8.23 14.54 7.20
C LEU A 32 -6.99 15.35 6.83
N ASP A 33 -6.03 14.81 6.08
CA ASP A 33 -4.84 15.58 5.72
C ASP A 33 -5.22 16.59 4.61
N PRO A 34 -5.15 17.91 4.83
CA PRO A 34 -5.51 18.90 3.80
C PRO A 34 -4.63 18.80 2.53
N GLY A 35 -3.48 18.10 2.61
CA GLY A 35 -2.65 17.71 1.46
C GLY A 35 -2.92 16.30 0.91
N SER A 36 -4.00 15.63 1.33
CA SER A 36 -4.37 14.27 0.91
C SER A 36 -4.92 14.19 -0.49
N LYS A 37 -5.42 15.32 -1.04
CA LYS A 37 -5.72 15.50 -2.45
C LYS A 37 -4.41 15.34 -3.26
N GLY A 38 -3.97 14.10 -3.44
CA GLY A 38 -2.69 13.74 -4.07
C GLY A 38 -1.87 12.68 -3.32
N LYS A 39 -2.20 12.33 -2.07
CA LYS A 39 -1.51 11.24 -1.36
C LYS A 39 -1.95 9.89 -1.86
N LYS A 40 -1.04 9.14 -2.47
CA LYS A 40 -1.32 7.81 -3.00
C LYS A 40 -1.00 6.74 -1.97
N ILE A 41 -2.02 5.99 -1.52
CA ILE A 41 -1.82 4.77 -0.75
C ILE A 41 -1.39 3.67 -1.71
N ILE A 42 -0.35 2.93 -1.34
CA ILE A 42 0.16 1.78 -2.08
C ILE A 42 0.05 0.57 -1.15
N PRO A 43 -1.01 -0.22 -1.27
CA PRO A 43 -1.16 -1.42 -0.46
C PRO A 43 -0.25 -2.52 -0.97
N VAL A 44 0.43 -3.20 -0.05
CA VAL A 44 1.40 -4.26 -0.33
C VAL A 44 1.00 -5.51 0.42
N ILE A 45 0.84 -6.62 -0.31
CA ILE A 45 0.60 -7.94 0.24
C ILE A 45 1.88 -8.75 0.04
N TYR A 46 2.58 -9.04 1.13
CA TYR A 46 3.80 -9.86 1.09
C TYR A 46 3.54 -11.34 1.39
N LYS A 47 2.48 -11.64 2.16
CA LYS A 47 2.04 -12.98 2.55
C LYS A 47 0.56 -13.17 2.26
N LYS A 48 0.10 -14.43 2.19
CA LYS A 48 -1.32 -14.74 2.00
C LYS A 48 -2.12 -14.17 3.19
N ILE A 49 -3.18 -13.45 2.89
CA ILE A 49 -4.11 -12.86 3.87
C ILE A 49 -5.49 -13.49 3.69
N THR A 50 -6.26 -13.57 4.77
CA THR A 50 -7.57 -14.25 4.76
C THR A 50 -8.68 -13.37 4.19
N GLU A 51 -8.59 -12.04 4.32
CA GLU A 51 -9.65 -11.11 3.89
C GLU A 51 -9.09 -9.87 3.16
N PRO A 52 -9.10 -9.83 1.82
CA PRO A 52 -8.57 -8.70 1.04
C PRO A 52 -9.59 -7.55 0.84
N ASN A 53 -10.84 -7.68 1.30
CA ASN A 53 -11.95 -6.79 0.92
C ASN A 53 -11.86 -5.35 1.42
N LEU A 54 -10.82 -5.01 2.17
CA LEU A 54 -10.75 -3.78 2.96
C LEU A 54 -10.32 -2.53 2.17
N LEU A 55 -9.84 -2.69 0.93
CA LEU A 55 -9.43 -1.59 0.06
C LEU A 55 -10.19 -1.60 -1.28
N ALA A 56 -11.52 -1.65 -1.20
CA ALA A 56 -12.38 -1.55 -2.37
C ALA A 56 -11.98 -0.34 -3.23
N GLY A 57 -11.49 -0.60 -4.45
CA GLY A 57 -11.07 0.42 -5.42
C GLY A 57 -9.56 0.65 -5.55
N ILE A 58 -8.70 0.03 -4.74
CA ILE A 58 -7.23 0.14 -4.88
C ILE A 58 -6.59 -1.24 -5.11
N ASN A 59 -5.89 -1.39 -6.23
CA ASN A 59 -5.17 -2.62 -6.57
C ASN A 59 -3.88 -2.75 -5.73
N PRO A 60 -3.72 -3.79 -4.90
CA PRO A 60 -2.50 -4.01 -4.13
C PRO A 60 -1.36 -4.60 -4.95
N CYS A 61 -0.13 -4.19 -4.64
CA CYS A 61 1.09 -4.87 -5.06
C CYS A 61 1.18 -6.19 -4.29
N ASN A 62 0.90 -7.30 -4.96
CA ASN A 62 0.79 -8.61 -4.32
C ASN A 62 1.95 -9.53 -4.71
N ARG A 63 2.82 -9.84 -3.75
CA ARG A 63 3.94 -10.77 -3.89
C ARG A 63 3.48 -12.22 -4.09
N THR A 64 2.36 -12.62 -3.50
CA THR A 64 1.91 -14.03 -3.59
C THR A 64 1.35 -14.41 -4.95
N ARG A 65 1.06 -13.42 -5.80
CA ARG A 65 0.53 -13.61 -7.16
C ARG A 65 1.59 -13.63 -8.25
N VAL A 66 2.84 -13.33 -7.90
CA VAL A 66 3.95 -13.34 -8.86
C VAL A 66 4.94 -14.45 -8.59
N LEU A 67 5.45 -15.00 -9.70
CA LEU A 67 6.46 -16.04 -9.72
C LEU A 67 7.86 -15.46 -9.44
N GLU A 68 8.11 -14.23 -9.88
CA GLU A 68 9.39 -13.54 -9.71
C GLU A 68 9.28 -12.37 -8.72
N ASP A 69 10.23 -12.30 -7.78
CA ASP A 69 10.31 -11.20 -6.82
C ASP A 69 10.70 -9.87 -7.49
N SER A 70 11.40 -9.92 -8.62
CA SER A 70 11.76 -8.76 -9.45
C SER A 70 10.51 -7.95 -9.82
N TRP A 71 9.49 -8.61 -10.39
CA TRP A 71 8.25 -7.96 -10.81
C TRP A 71 7.53 -7.27 -9.64
N PHE A 72 7.51 -7.91 -8.47
CA PHE A 72 6.92 -7.34 -7.26
C PHE A 72 7.60 -6.02 -6.89
N TRP A 73 8.93 -6.02 -6.74
CA TRP A 73 9.69 -4.83 -6.39
C TRP A 73 9.59 -3.75 -7.47
N ASN A 74 9.57 -4.15 -8.74
CA ASN A 74 9.39 -3.24 -9.88
C ASN A 74 8.03 -2.53 -9.82
N SER A 75 6.97 -3.24 -9.46
CA SER A 75 5.63 -2.68 -9.26
C SER A 75 5.58 -1.67 -8.10
N VAL A 76 6.28 -1.99 -6.99
CA VAL A 76 6.39 -1.09 -5.83
C VAL A 76 7.17 0.18 -6.19
N ILE A 77 8.33 0.05 -6.84
CA ILE A 77 9.18 1.17 -7.25
C ILE A 77 8.42 2.10 -8.22
N ARG A 78 7.74 1.52 -9.22
CA ARG A 78 6.89 2.29 -10.15
C ARG A 78 5.76 3.00 -9.43
N SER A 79 5.12 2.35 -8.46
CA SER A 79 4.05 2.97 -7.66
C SER A 79 4.56 4.13 -6.80
N LEU A 80 5.81 4.02 -6.33
CA LEU A 80 6.53 5.09 -5.62
C LEU A 80 7.00 6.22 -6.54
N GLY A 81 6.92 6.06 -7.86
CA GLY A 81 7.41 7.03 -8.85
C GLY A 81 8.92 6.97 -9.08
N GLY A 82 9.57 5.88 -8.67
CA GLY A 82 10.96 5.62 -9.04
C GLY A 82 11.06 5.17 -10.50
N VAL A 83 12.13 5.58 -11.16
CA VAL A 83 12.55 5.05 -12.46
C VAL A 83 13.37 3.79 -12.20
N GLN A 84 13.13 2.73 -12.97
CA GLN A 84 13.94 1.52 -12.88
C GLN A 84 15.15 1.64 -13.79
N ASP A 85 16.34 1.56 -13.20
CA ASP A 85 17.57 1.31 -13.95
C ASP A 85 17.59 -0.17 -14.34
N ASN A 86 17.16 -0.46 -15.57
CA ASN A 86 17.40 -1.75 -16.19
C ASN A 86 18.91 -1.87 -16.45
N LYS A 87 19.62 -2.57 -15.57
CA LYS A 87 21.01 -2.98 -15.78
C LYS A 87 21.08 -4.47 -16.00
#